data_AF-A0A4V1RG50-F1
#
_entry.id   AF-A0A4V1RG50-F1
#
_cell.length_a   1.000
_cell.length_b   1.000
_cell.length_c   1.000
_cell.angle_alpha   90.00
_cell.angle_beta   90.00
_cell.angle_gamma   90.00
#
_symmetry.space_group_name_H-M   'P 1'
#
loop_
_entity.id
_entity.type
_entity.pdbx_description
1 polymer ?
#
loop_
_entity_poly.entity_id
_entity_poly.type
_entity_poly.pdbx_seq_one_letter_code
_entity_poly.pdbx_strand_id
1 'polypeptide(L)'
;MGFALRQMVAPVQGEFFVVQRDGKVVLHSDPGALFKPFVRDELMDKMTSGEGQLYDPGSDTWYYYYSFTNPDWFVIFRVDNATLVNLTRHETNLVIGGFTLAAIIIILFGLYLRHASRTVLMNIINAIKTGDVKRAP
;
A
#
# COMPACT_ATOMS: atom_id res chain seq x y z
N MET A 1 -10.05 2.34 -31.77
CA MET A 1 -9.37 2.02 -30.49
C MET A 1 -9.51 3.24 -29.59
N GLY A 2 -10.26 3.13 -28.48
CA GLY A 2 -10.59 4.26 -27.61
C GLY A 2 -9.38 4.78 -26.84
N PHE A 3 -9.28 6.10 -26.69
CA PHE A 3 -8.17 6.83 -26.05
C PHE A 3 -7.80 6.30 -24.65
N ALA A 4 -8.77 5.78 -23.90
CA ALA A 4 -8.59 5.26 -22.54
C ALA A 4 -7.61 4.06 -22.46
N LEU A 5 -7.57 3.18 -23.47
CA LEU A 5 -6.72 1.99 -23.45
C LEU A 5 -5.24 2.30 -23.72
N ARG A 6 -4.94 3.36 -24.48
CA ARG A 6 -3.54 3.78 -24.73
C ARG A 6 -2.87 4.37 -23.49
N GLN A 7 -3.63 4.72 -22.46
CA GLN A 7 -3.14 5.36 -21.24
C GLN A 7 -3.20 4.45 -20.01
N MET A 8 -3.69 3.21 -20.12
CA MET A 8 -3.63 2.26 -19.01
C MET A 8 -2.21 1.69 -18.88
N VAL A 9 -1.32 2.47 -18.27
CA VAL A 9 -0.10 1.94 -17.67
C VAL A 9 -0.51 1.31 -16.35
N ALA A 10 -0.27 0.02 -16.18
CA ALA A 10 -0.56 -0.69 -14.94
C ALA A 10 0.15 0.02 -13.78
N PRO A 11 -0.55 0.54 -12.77
CA PRO A 11 0.10 1.14 -11.61
C PRO A 11 0.79 0.08 -10.73
N VAL A 12 0.40 -1.19 -10.89
CA VAL A 12 0.86 -2.33 -10.09
C VAL A 12 1.13 -3.54 -10.99
N GLN A 13 1.97 -4.47 -10.52
CA GLN A 13 2.14 -5.77 -11.18
C GLN A 13 0.80 -6.53 -11.16
N GLY A 14 0.25 -6.77 -12.33
CA GLY A 14 -1.02 -7.45 -12.54
C GLY A 14 -1.12 -7.96 -13.97
N GLU A 15 -2.21 -8.66 -14.25
CA GLU A 15 -2.44 -9.30 -15.55
C GLU A 15 -3.60 -8.62 -16.28
N PHE A 16 -3.35 -8.23 -17.54
CA PHE A 16 -4.39 -7.72 -18.43
C PHE A 16 -4.82 -8.79 -19.40
N PHE A 17 -6.13 -8.99 -19.50
CA PHE A 17 -6.71 -9.87 -20.49
C PHE A 17 -8.09 -9.36 -20.91
N VAL A 18 -8.55 -9.81 -22.07
CA VAL A 18 -9.85 -9.45 -22.62
C VAL A 18 -10.66 -10.71 -22.75
N VAL A 19 -11.89 -10.68 -22.25
CA VAL A 19 -12.85 -11.79 -22.35
C VAL A 19 -14.13 -11.34 -23.05
N GLN A 20 -14.84 -12.29 -23.66
CA GLN A 20 -16.22 -12.11 -24.08
C GLN A 20 -17.18 -12.22 -22.88
N ARG A 21 -18.45 -11.81 -23.06
CA ARG A 21 -19.49 -12.00 -22.03
C ARG A 21 -19.66 -13.45 -21.58
N ASP A 22 -19.31 -14.42 -22.42
CA ASP A 22 -19.32 -15.85 -22.08
C ASP A 22 -18.07 -16.32 -21.30
N GLY A 23 -17.22 -15.38 -20.85
CA GLY A 23 -16.02 -15.67 -20.07
C GLY A 23 -14.84 -16.19 -20.90
N LYS A 24 -14.98 -16.35 -22.23
CA LYS A 24 -13.90 -16.81 -23.09
C LYS A 24 -12.88 -15.73 -23.35
N VAL A 25 -11.61 -16.08 -23.18
CA VAL A 25 -10.49 -15.18 -23.42
C VAL A 25 -10.31 -14.91 -24.92
N VAL A 26 -10.32 -13.64 -25.30
CA VAL A 26 -10.06 -13.13 -26.64
C VAL A 26 -8.61 -12.64 -26.77
N LEU A 27 -8.08 -12.01 -25.71
CA LEU A 27 -6.70 -11.53 -25.67
C LEU A 27 -6.08 -11.88 -24.33
N HIS A 28 -4.87 -12.42 -24.37
CA HIS A 28 -4.09 -12.80 -23.21
C HIS A 28 -2.61 -12.72 -23.55
N SER A 29 -1.76 -12.53 -22.53
CA SER A 29 -0.30 -12.60 -22.67
C SER A 29 0.17 -14.01 -23.05
N ASP A 30 -0.47 -15.03 -22.48
CA ASP A 30 -0.32 -16.45 -22.83
C ASP A 30 -1.28 -16.90 -23.98
N PRO A 31 -0.77 -17.24 -25.17
CA PRO A 31 -1.58 -17.77 -26.26
C PRO A 31 -2.30 -19.09 -25.94
N GLY A 32 -1.80 -19.88 -24.97
CA GLY A 32 -2.40 -21.14 -24.54
C GLY A 32 -3.67 -20.99 -23.71
N ALA A 33 -3.96 -19.77 -23.24
CA ALA A 33 -5.15 -19.40 -22.49
C ALA A 33 -6.30 -18.90 -23.38
N LEU A 34 -6.05 -18.65 -24.67
CA LEU A 34 -7.06 -18.18 -25.62
C LEU A 34 -8.23 -19.16 -25.71
N PHE A 35 -9.44 -18.60 -25.77
CA PHE A 35 -10.72 -19.29 -25.89
C PHE A 35 -11.10 -20.23 -24.72
N LYS A 36 -10.31 -20.25 -23.64
CA LYS A 36 -10.66 -20.97 -22.41
C LYS A 36 -11.49 -20.07 -21.49
N PRO A 37 -12.41 -20.65 -20.68
CA PRO A 37 -13.08 -19.92 -19.62
C PRO A 37 -12.06 -19.63 -18.51
N PHE A 38 -11.53 -18.41 -18.50
CA PHE A 38 -10.49 -17.99 -17.55
C PHE A 38 -11.08 -17.25 -16.35
N VAL A 39 -12.29 -16.71 -16.50
CA VAL A 39 -13.06 -16.07 -15.44
C VAL A 39 -14.27 -16.94 -15.13
N ARG A 40 -14.57 -17.13 -13.84
CA ARG A 40 -15.76 -17.88 -13.39
C ARG A 40 -17.03 -17.15 -13.82
N ASP A 41 -18.03 -17.91 -14.26
CA ASP A 41 -19.33 -17.38 -14.70
C ASP A 41 -20.00 -16.53 -13.62
N GLU A 42 -19.91 -16.95 -12.34
CA GLU A 42 -20.43 -16.18 -11.20
C GLU A 42 -19.83 -14.77 -11.07
N LEU A 43 -18.59 -14.58 -11.50
CA LEU A 43 -17.92 -13.28 -11.48
C LEU A 43 -18.37 -12.45 -12.69
N MET A 44 -18.51 -13.09 -13.86
CA MET A 44 -19.01 -12.46 -15.08
C MET A 44 -20.45 -11.95 -14.91
N ASP A 45 -21.31 -12.71 -14.23
CA ASP A 45 -22.70 -12.31 -13.93
C ASP A 45 -22.79 -11.05 -13.05
N LYS A 46 -21.76 -10.79 -12.25
CA LYS A 46 -21.65 -9.58 -11.43
C LYS A 46 -21.08 -8.40 -12.22
N MET A 47 -20.51 -8.61 -13.40
CA MET A 47 -19.97 -7.55 -14.24
C MET A 47 -21.10 -6.89 -15.06
N THR A 48 -21.41 -5.66 -14.69
CA THR A 48 -22.41 -4.84 -15.37
C THR A 48 -21.85 -4.17 -16.63
N SER A 49 -22.74 -3.62 -17.46
CA SER A 49 -22.36 -2.77 -18.58
C SER A 49 -21.80 -1.43 -18.05
N GLY A 50 -20.48 -1.28 -18.05
CA GLY A 50 -19.76 -0.10 -17.59
C GLY A 50 -18.34 -0.42 -17.12
N GLU A 51 -17.81 0.44 -16.26
CA GLU A 51 -16.59 0.18 -15.49
C GLU A 51 -16.95 -0.29 -14.08
N GLY A 52 -16.11 -1.15 -13.50
CA GLY A 52 -16.35 -1.63 -12.15
C GLY A 52 -15.15 -2.37 -11.57
N GLN A 53 -15.29 -2.73 -10.29
CA GLN A 53 -14.34 -3.55 -9.56
C GLN A 53 -15.07 -4.65 -8.79
N LEU A 54 -14.47 -5.84 -8.76
CA LEU A 54 -14.98 -6.99 -8.04
C LEU A 54 -13.83 -7.63 -7.26
N TYR A 55 -14.12 -8.03 -6.04
CA TYR A 55 -13.21 -8.84 -5.23
C TYR A 55 -13.71 -10.28 -5.21
N ASP A 56 -12.83 -11.21 -5.53
CA ASP A 56 -13.09 -12.64 -5.37
C ASP A 56 -12.41 -13.16 -4.10
N PRO A 57 -13.17 -13.51 -3.04
CA PRO A 57 -12.61 -14.09 -1.83
C PRO A 57 -11.97 -15.46 -2.05
N GLY A 58 -12.38 -16.19 -3.10
CA GLY A 58 -11.88 -17.55 -3.36
C GLY A 58 -10.44 -17.55 -3.88
N SER A 59 -10.08 -16.56 -4.70
CA SER A 59 -8.74 -16.39 -5.26
C SER A 59 -7.94 -15.25 -4.60
N ASP A 60 -8.51 -14.58 -3.58
CA ASP A 60 -7.95 -13.38 -2.93
C ASP A 60 -7.42 -12.35 -3.94
N THR A 61 -8.24 -12.08 -4.96
CA THR A 61 -7.84 -11.30 -6.14
C THR A 61 -8.87 -10.22 -6.44
N TRP A 62 -8.37 -9.05 -6.84
CA TRP A 62 -9.17 -7.94 -7.34
C TRP A 62 -9.23 -7.95 -8.86
N TYR A 63 -10.43 -7.78 -9.39
CA TYR A 63 -10.74 -7.71 -10.81
C TYR A 63 -11.31 -6.34 -11.11
N TYR A 64 -10.57 -5.53 -11.86
CA TYR A 64 -11.02 -4.25 -12.40
C TYR A 64 -11.44 -4.48 -13.84
N TYR A 65 -12.67 -4.12 -14.19
CA TYR A 65 -13.19 -4.40 -15.53
C TYR A 65 -13.75 -3.16 -16.20
N TYR A 66 -13.66 -3.14 -17.52
CA TYR A 66 -14.33 -2.18 -18.38
C TYR A 66 -15.05 -2.93 -19.51
N SER A 67 -16.36 -2.74 -19.63
CA SER A 67 -17.15 -3.35 -20.69
C SER A 67 -17.20 -2.48 -21.93
N PHE A 68 -16.94 -3.07 -23.09
CA PHE A 68 -17.28 -2.54 -24.39
C PHE A 68 -18.66 -3.06 -24.79
N THR A 69 -19.55 -2.17 -25.19
CA THR A 69 -20.92 -2.53 -25.64
C THR A 69 -20.96 -3.03 -27.08
N ASN A 70 -19.93 -2.77 -27.87
CA ASN A 70 -19.81 -3.28 -29.23
C ASN A 70 -18.34 -3.38 -29.67
N PRO A 71 -17.77 -4.60 -29.79
CA PRO A 71 -18.34 -5.89 -29.39
C PRO A 71 -18.45 -6.03 -27.86
N ASP A 72 -19.32 -6.93 -27.40
CA ASP A 72 -19.66 -7.19 -25.99
C ASP A 72 -18.51 -7.88 -25.22
N TRP A 73 -17.42 -7.13 -25.03
CA TRP A 73 -16.17 -7.59 -24.45
C TRP A 73 -15.90 -6.90 -23.13
N PHE A 74 -15.23 -7.61 -22.23
CA PHE A 74 -14.73 -7.08 -20.98
C PHE A 74 -13.21 -7.05 -21.03
N VAL A 75 -12.63 -5.88 -20.85
CA VAL A 75 -11.20 -5.74 -20.54
C VAL A 75 -11.06 -5.85 -19.04
N ILE A 76 -10.27 -6.81 -18.59
CA ILE A 76 -10.09 -7.12 -17.17
C ILE A 76 -8.62 -6.92 -16.82
N PHE A 77 -8.42 -6.20 -15.72
CA PHE A 77 -7.14 -6.09 -15.04
C PHE A 77 -7.24 -6.82 -13.70
N ARG A 78 -6.44 -7.86 -13.56
CA ARG A 78 -6.39 -8.73 -12.38
C ARG A 78 -5.18 -8.39 -11.52
N VAL A 79 -5.39 -8.22 -10.23
CA VAL A 79 -4.33 -7.97 -9.25
C VAL A 79 -4.53 -8.83 -8.01
N ASP A 80 -3.49 -9.56 -7.61
CA ASP A 80 -3.53 -10.32 -6.36
C ASP A 80 -3.54 -9.36 -5.15
N ASN A 81 -4.41 -9.63 -4.16
CA ASN A 81 -4.55 -8.79 -2.98
C ASN A 81 -3.23 -8.69 -2.18
N ALA A 82 -2.43 -9.76 -2.16
CA ALA A 82 -1.10 -9.75 -1.54
C ALA A 82 -0.17 -8.70 -2.14
N THR A 83 -0.25 -8.43 -3.44
CA THR A 83 0.55 -7.41 -4.13
C THR A 83 0.13 -6.00 -3.71
N LEU A 84 -1.18 -5.76 -3.61
CA LEU A 84 -1.73 -4.50 -3.11
C LEU A 84 -1.31 -4.26 -1.65
N VAL A 85 -1.49 -5.27 -0.80
CA VAL A 85 -1.14 -5.19 0.62
C VAL A 85 0.36 -5.02 0.83
N ASN A 86 1.21 -5.69 0.05
CA ASN A 86 2.66 -5.53 0.16
C ASN A 86 3.12 -4.12 -0.23
N LEU A 87 2.51 -3.53 -1.26
CA LEU A 87 2.82 -2.15 -1.64
C LEU A 87 2.44 -1.17 -0.51
N THR A 88 1.24 -1.32 0.07
CA THR A 88 0.80 -0.48 1.19
C THR A 88 1.62 -0.72 2.46
N ARG A 89 2.06 -1.96 2.73
CA ARG A 89 2.89 -2.29 3.90
C ARG A 89 4.27 -1.67 3.83
N HIS A 90 4.86 -1.57 2.64
CA HIS A 90 6.17 -0.93 2.48
C HIS A 90 6.13 0.54 2.89
N GLU A 91 5.11 1.28 2.45
CA GLU A 91 4.93 2.69 2.81
C GLU A 91 4.58 2.86 4.29
N THR A 92 3.71 2.00 4.84
CA THR A 92 3.30 2.06 6.25
C THR A 92 4.47 1.81 7.20
N ASN A 93 5.37 0.88 6.86
CA ASN A 93 6.54 0.56 7.68
C ASN A 93 7.53 1.74 7.79
N LEU A 94 7.70 2.54 6.74
CA LEU A 94 8.54 3.73 6.78
C LEU A 94 8.00 4.79 7.75
N VAL A 95 6.68 5.01 7.74
CA VAL A 95 6.02 5.96 8.65
C VAL A 95 6.13 5.50 10.11
N ILE A 96 5.87 4.21 10.38
CA ILE A 96 6.01 3.64 11.72
C ILE A 96 7.46 3.73 12.21
N GLY A 97 8.44 3.46 11.34
CA GLY A 97 9.85 3.59 11.66
C GLY A 97 10.23 5.02 12.04
N GLY A 98 9.78 6.01 11.27
CA GLY A 98 10.00 7.43 11.56
C GLY A 98 9.39 7.87 12.90
N PHE A 99 8.15 7.45 13.17
CA PHE A 99 7.47 7.77 14.42
C PHE A 99 8.16 7.15 15.65
N THR A 100 8.63 5.90 15.50
CA THR A 100 9.36 5.18 16.54
C THR A 100 10.69 5.87 16.86
N LEU A 101 11.44 6.29 15.82
CA LEU A 101 12.68 7.02 15.99
C LEU A 101 12.46 8.38 16.68
N ALA A 102 11.43 9.13 16.27
CA ALA A 102 11.08 10.40 16.89
C ALA A 102 10.71 10.22 18.37
N ALA A 103 9.93 9.19 18.71
CA ALA A 103 9.57 8.88 20.09
C ALA A 103 10.81 8.57 20.95
N ILE A 104 11.76 7.78 20.42
CA ILE A 104 13.04 7.49 21.11
C ILE A 104 13.82 8.78 21.37
N ILE A 105 13.92 9.68 20.39
CA ILE A 105 14.63 10.96 20.54
C ILE A 105 13.97 11.82 21.61
N ILE A 106 12.64 11.93 21.62
CA ILE A 106 11.90 12.70 22.63
C ILE A 106 12.14 12.13 24.03
N ILE A 107 12.07 10.81 24.19
CA ILE A 107 12.31 10.15 25.49
C ILE A 107 13.74 10.38 25.95
N LEU A 108 14.74 10.19 25.08
CA LEU A 108 16.15 10.42 25.39
C LEU A 108 16.41 11.88 25.80
N PHE A 109 15.81 12.83 25.08
CA PHE A 109 15.93 14.25 25.41
C PHE A 109 15.28 14.57 26.77
N GLY A 110 14.11 14.00 27.06
CA GLY A 110 13.47 14.11 28.36
C GLY A 110 14.30 13.53 29.50
N LEU A 111 14.93 12.37 29.28
CA LEU A 111 15.85 11.76 30.24
C LEU A 111 17.12 12.60 30.43
N TYR A 112 17.68 13.13 29.34
CA TYR A 112 18.84 14.01 29.38
C TYR A 112 18.55 15.29 30.18
N LEU A 113 17.43 15.97 29.91
CA LEU A 113 17.00 17.14 30.67
C LEU A 113 16.79 16.81 32.15
N ARG A 114 16.19 15.65 32.45
CA ARG A 114 16.01 15.21 33.83
C ARG A 114 17.34 14.97 34.53
N HIS A 115 18.32 14.40 33.84
CA HIS A 115 19.66 14.19 34.37
C HIS A 115 20.38 15.52 34.59
N ALA A 116 20.43 16.38 33.56
CA ALA A 116 21.06 17.70 33.62
C ALA A 116 20.44 18.58 34.71
N SER A 117 19.12 18.59 34.85
CA SER A 117 18.41 19.34 35.90
C SER A 117 18.82 18.88 37.30
N ARG A 118 18.95 17.57 37.53
CA ARG A 118 19.42 17.03 38.83
C ARG A 118 20.86 17.42 39.12
N THR A 119 21.73 17.40 38.11
CA THR A 119 23.13 17.81 38.25
C THR A 119 23.25 19.30 38.56
N VAL A 120 22.51 20.15 37.83
CA VAL A 120 22.47 21.60 38.10
C VAL A 120 21.91 21.90 39.48
N LEU A 121 20.84 21.21 39.90
CA LEU A 121 20.25 21.38 41.23
C LEU A 121 21.25 20.99 42.34
N MET A 122 21.97 19.88 42.19
CA MET A 122 23.03 19.50 43.14
C MET A 122 24.16 20.52 43.18
N ASN A 123 24.58 21.05 42.03
CA ASN A 123 25.63 22.07 41.97
C ASN A 123 25.20 23.37 42.68
N ILE A 124 23.94 23.80 42.53
CA ILE A 124 23.39 24.98 43.22
C ILE A 124 23.31 24.73 44.73
N ILE A 125 22.79 23.57 45.17
CA ILE A 125 22.71 23.23 46.60
C ILE A 125 24.10 23.20 47.23
N ASN A 126 25.08 22.60 46.55
CA ASN A 126 26.47 22.58 47.02
C ASN A 126 27.08 23.99 47.04
N ALA A 127 26.85 24.81 46.03
CA ALA A 127 27.33 26.19 46.03
C ALA A 127 26.78 27.01 47.21
N ILE A 128 25.50 26.84 47.56
CA ILE A 128 24.89 27.51 48.72
C ILE A 128 25.44 26.97 50.04
N LYS A 129 25.61 25.65 50.16
CA LYS A 129 26.02 25.00 51.42
C LYS A 129 27.51 25.19 51.74
N THR A 130 28.36 25.27 50.71
CA THR A 130 29.82 25.30 50.89
C THR A 130 30.47 26.63 50.48
N GLY A 131 29.72 27.57 49.89
CA GLY A 131 30.22 28.88 49.47
C GLY A 131 31.24 28.86 48.32
N ASP A 132 31.74 27.68 47.95
CA ASP A 132 32.70 27.50 46.87
C ASP A 132 32.01 26.97 45.61
N VAL A 133 32.08 27.77 44.56
CA VAL A 133 31.50 27.46 43.25
C VAL A 133 32.61 26.80 42.43
N LYS A 134 32.72 25.47 42.48
CA LYS A 134 33.57 24.74 41.53
C LYS A 134 33.00 24.94 40.12
N ARG A 135 33.55 25.93 39.41
CA ARG A 135 33.42 26.06 37.96
C ARG A 135 34.07 24.82 37.34
N ALA A 136 33.29 24.06 36.57
CA ALA A 136 33.86 23.05 35.69
C ALA A 136 34.86 23.73 34.74
N PRO A 137 36.02 23.11 34.44
CA PRO A 137 36.94 23.61 33.43
C PRO A 137 36.28 23.68 32.04
#